data_AF-A0A0G0SJK3-F1
#
_entry.id   AF-A0A0G0SJK3-F1
#
_cell.length_a   1.000
_cell.length_b   1.000
_cell.length_c   1.000
_cell.angle_alpha   90.00
_cell.angle_beta   90.00
_cell.angle_gamma   90.00
#
_symmetry.space_group_name_H-M   'P 1'
#
loop_
_entity.id
_entity.type
_entity.pdbx_description
1 polymer ?
#
loop_
_entity_poly.entity_id
_entity_poly.type
_entity_poly.pdbx_seq_one_letter_code
_entity_poly.pdbx_strand_id
1 'polypeptide(L)'
;MMNWETHRKILMRDPEVRKAWKETRLEYEIARALILARVKKHLTQAQLAKKLKTRQSVISRVESGKSTPSLSFLKRLASVLGASLSVEFK
;
A
#
# COMPACT_ATOMS: atom_id res chain seq x y z
N MET A 1 13.60 -25.80 8.61
CA MET A 1 12.98 -24.51 9.00
C MET A 1 12.01 -24.11 7.90
N MET A 2 10.76 -23.79 8.23
CA MET A 2 9.75 -23.44 7.24
C MET A 2 9.92 -21.97 6.83
N ASN A 3 10.23 -21.71 5.56
CA ASN A 3 10.40 -20.34 5.04
C ASN A 3 9.05 -19.70 4.64
N TRP A 4 9.05 -18.38 4.42
CA TRP A 4 7.83 -17.62 4.09
C TRP A 4 7.12 -18.14 2.84
N GLU A 5 7.86 -18.54 1.80
CA GLU A 5 7.27 -19.04 0.55
C GLU A 5 6.50 -20.33 0.77
N THR A 6 7.09 -21.26 1.54
CA THR A 6 6.44 -22.52 1.92
C THR A 6 5.23 -22.28 2.80
N HIS A 7 5.31 -21.36 3.77
CA HIS A 7 4.19 -20.99 4.62
C HIS A 7 3.03 -20.37 3.86
N ARG A 8 3.32 -19.43 2.94
CA ARG A 8 2.31 -18.81 2.08
C ARG A 8 1.60 -19.84 1.21
N LYS A 9 2.31 -20.80 0.63
CA LYS A 9 1.70 -21.88 -0.17
C LYS A 9 0.70 -22.70 0.64
N ILE A 10 1.01 -22.97 1.91
CA ILE A 10 0.11 -23.70 2.83
C ILE A 10 -1.13 -22.85 3.16
N LEU A 11 -0.95 -21.58 3.53
CA LEU A 11 -2.07 -20.67 3.82
C LEU A 11 -3.04 -20.52 2.64
N MET A 12 -2.53 -20.45 1.40
CA MET A 12 -3.35 -20.29 0.21
C MET A 12 -4.18 -21.55 -0.16
N ARG A 13 -3.93 -22.70 0.50
CA ARG A 13 -4.77 -23.89 0.36
C ARG A 13 -6.13 -23.71 1.02
N ASP A 14 -6.20 -22.93 2.08
CA ASP A 14 -7.45 -22.58 2.76
C ASP A 14 -8.32 -21.67 1.86
N PRO A 15 -9.56 -22.08 1.51
CA PRO A 15 -10.48 -21.26 0.72
C PRO A 15 -10.79 -19.90 1.33
N GLU A 16 -10.92 -19.80 2.65
CA GLU A 16 -11.26 -18.55 3.36
C GLU A 16 -10.09 -17.56 3.26
N VAL A 17 -8.87 -18.05 3.46
CA VAL A 17 -7.66 -17.24 3.28
C VAL A 17 -7.54 -16.78 1.82
N ARG A 18 -7.82 -17.65 0.85
CA ARG A 18 -7.74 -17.31 -0.57
C ARG A 18 -8.78 -16.25 -0.95
N LYS A 19 -9.99 -16.34 -0.40
CA LYS A 19 -11.07 -15.37 -0.60
C LYS A 19 -10.69 -14.02 -0.02
N ALA A 20 -10.30 -13.97 1.26
CA ALA A 20 -9.84 -12.75 1.91
C ALA A 20 -8.64 -12.12 1.18
N TRP A 21 -7.70 -12.95 0.70
CA TRP A 21 -6.57 -12.49 -0.10
C TRP A 21 -7.04 -11.83 -1.40
N LYS A 22 -7.97 -12.45 -2.14
CA LYS A 22 -8.50 -11.88 -3.39
C LYS A 22 -9.22 -10.55 -3.15
N GLU A 23 -10.01 -10.45 -2.09
CA GLU A 23 -10.81 -9.27 -1.77
C GLU A 23 -9.96 -8.07 -1.35
N THR A 24 -8.81 -8.29 -0.70
CA THR A 24 -7.95 -7.22 -0.14
C THR A 24 -6.65 -7.00 -0.89
N ARG A 25 -6.44 -7.74 -1.99
CA ARG A 25 -5.18 -7.72 -2.73
C ARG A 25 -4.82 -6.34 -3.26
N LEU A 26 -5.80 -5.62 -3.79
CA LEU A 26 -5.58 -4.33 -4.43
C LEU A 26 -5.15 -3.27 -3.40
N GLU A 27 -5.81 -3.23 -2.25
CA GLU A 27 -5.47 -2.37 -1.11
C GLU A 27 -4.04 -2.63 -0.63
N TYR A 28 -3.66 -3.90 -0.51
CA TYR A 28 -2.31 -4.29 -0.16
C TYR A 28 -1.28 -3.83 -1.21
N GLU A 29 -1.55 -4.03 -2.50
CA GLU A 29 -0.64 -3.65 -3.58
C GLU A 29 -0.43 -2.12 -3.62
N ILE A 30 -1.50 -1.35 -3.45
CA ILE A 30 -1.44 0.13 -3.35
C ILE A 30 -0.62 0.54 -2.12
N ALA A 31 -0.95 -0.01 -0.94
CA ALA A 31 -0.24 0.31 0.30
C ALA A 31 1.26 0.02 0.20
N ARG A 32 1.62 -1.15 -0.35
CA ARG A 32 3.01 -1.56 -0.57
C ARG A 32 3.73 -0.61 -1.51
N ALA A 33 3.11 -0.24 -2.64
CA ALA A 33 3.71 0.70 -3.59
C ALA A 33 4.00 2.07 -2.94
N LEU A 34 3.07 2.57 -2.12
CA LEU A 34 3.23 3.84 -1.41
C LEU A 34 4.35 3.79 -0.35
N ILE A 35 4.42 2.71 0.44
CA ILE A 35 5.51 2.51 1.41
C ILE A 35 6.87 2.53 0.69
N LEU A 36 7.00 1.78 -0.40
CA LEU A 36 8.25 1.71 -1.17
C LEU A 36 8.64 3.08 -1.73
N ALA A 37 7.68 3.82 -2.30
CA ALA A 37 7.93 5.16 -2.84
C ALA A 37 8.35 6.14 -1.73
N ARG A 38 7.70 6.09 -0.56
CA ARG A 38 8.05 6.91 0.60
C ARG A 38 9.45 6.60 1.13
N VAL A 39 9.78 5.32 1.30
CA VAL A 39 11.10 4.87 1.80
C VAL A 39 12.20 5.22 0.81
N LYS A 40 11.97 5.10 -0.50
CA LYS A 40 12.93 5.53 -1.54
C LYS A 40 13.25 7.02 -1.48
N LYS A 41 12.35 7.83 -0.91
CA LYS A 41 12.56 9.27 -0.67
C LYS A 41 13.07 9.57 0.74
N HIS A 42 13.39 8.55 1.54
CA HIS A 42 13.85 8.66 2.93
C HIS A 42 12.90 9.47 3.82
N LEU A 43 11.58 9.37 3.57
CA LEU A 43 10.57 10.10 4.33
C LEU A 43 9.94 9.22 5.41
N THR A 44 9.75 9.79 6.60
CA THR A 44 8.85 9.21 7.61
C THR A 44 7.39 9.46 7.22
N GLN A 45 6.45 8.72 7.82
CA GLN A 45 5.02 8.96 7.61
C GLN A 45 4.62 10.41 8.00
N ALA A 46 5.18 10.92 9.10
CA ALA A 46 4.92 12.29 9.55
C ALA A 46 5.46 13.35 8.58
N GLN A 47 6.66 13.13 8.01
CA GLN A 47 7.24 14.03 7.01
C GLN A 47 6.43 14.04 5.71
N LEU A 48 5.98 12.87 5.24
CA LEU A 48 5.11 12.77 4.07
C LEU A 48 3.77 13.45 4.33
N ALA A 49 3.18 13.25 5.51
CA ALA A 49 1.94 13.91 5.91
C ALA A 49 2.06 15.44 5.89
N LYS A 50 3.18 15.98 6.42
CA LYS A 50 3.48 17.42 6.38
C LYS A 50 3.55 17.96 4.96
N LYS A 51 4.25 17.27 4.05
CA LYS A 51 4.32 17.66 2.63
C LYS A 51 2.96 17.61 1.94
N LEU A 52 2.11 16.66 2.30
CA LEU A 52 0.74 16.52 1.78
C LEU A 52 -0.29 17.42 2.49
N LYS A 53 0.10 18.20 3.49
CA LYS A 53 -0.84 18.98 4.32
C LYS A 53 -1.98 18.11 4.85
N THR A 54 -1.64 16.94 5.40
CA THR A 54 -2.58 15.98 6.01
C THR A 54 -2.04 15.48 7.35
N ARG A 55 -2.81 14.64 8.05
CA ARG A 55 -2.41 14.04 9.33
C ARG A 55 -1.60 12.75 9.09
N GLN A 56 -0.63 12.46 9.96
CA GLN A 56 0.13 11.20 9.91
C GLN A 56 -0.79 9.96 9.96
N SER A 57 -1.88 10.03 10.74
CA SER A 57 -2.87 8.95 10.82
C SER A 57 -3.53 8.62 9.48
N VAL A 58 -3.65 9.60 8.57
CA VAL A 58 -4.15 9.35 7.21
C VAL A 58 -3.14 8.54 6.42
N ILE A 59 -1.84 8.88 6.50
CA ILE A 59 -0.78 8.12 5.84
C ILE A 59 -0.70 6.70 6.40
N SER A 60 -0.75 6.56 7.73
CA SER A 60 -0.75 5.26 8.40
C SER A 60 -1.92 4.38 7.97
N ARG A 61 -3.13 4.94 7.87
CA ARG A 61 -4.31 4.18 7.42
C ARG A 61 -4.15 3.66 5.98
N VAL A 62 -3.67 4.51 5.08
CA VAL A 62 -3.41 4.14 3.69
C VAL A 62 -2.31 3.08 3.59
N GLU A 63 -1.20 3.24 4.32
CA GLU A 63 -0.10 2.27 4.32
C GLU A 63 -0.45 0.94 5.01
N SER A 64 -1.46 0.93 5.88
CA SER A 64 -1.96 -0.31 6.50
C SER A 64 -2.87 -1.14 5.60
N GLY A 65 -3.26 -0.63 4.43
CA GLY A 65 -4.23 -1.29 3.54
C GLY A 65 -5.65 -1.37 4.09
N LYS A 66 -5.94 -0.73 5.24
CA LYS A 66 -7.27 -0.71 5.86
C LYS A 66 -8.27 0.21 5.16
N SER A 67 -7.81 1.03 4.22
CA SER A 67 -8.67 1.92 3.45
C SER A 67 -8.10 2.15 2.07
N THR A 68 -8.96 2.08 1.06
CA THR A 68 -8.61 2.41 -0.33
C THR A 68 -8.54 3.93 -0.48
N PRO A 69 -7.36 4.51 -0.78
CA PRO A 69 -7.25 5.96 -1.01
C PRO A 69 -7.98 6.35 -2.31
N SER A 70 -8.50 7.57 -2.37
CA SER A 70 -9.06 8.10 -3.61
C SER A 70 -7.99 8.32 -4.68
N LEU A 71 -8.37 8.26 -5.96
CA LEU A 71 -7.48 8.62 -7.06
C LEU A 71 -6.92 10.05 -6.92
N SER A 72 -7.72 10.99 -6.40
CA SER A 72 -7.26 12.36 -6.13
C SER A 72 -6.16 12.42 -5.08
N PHE A 73 -6.23 11.59 -4.04
CA PHE A 73 -5.19 11.47 -3.03
C PHE A 73 -3.92 10.84 -3.62
N LEU A 74 -4.06 9.79 -4.42
CA LEU A 74 -2.94 9.13 -5.11
C LEU A 74 -2.20 10.09 -6.07
N LYS A 75 -2.92 10.94 -6.81
CA LYS A 75 -2.31 11.98 -7.66
C LYS A 75 -1.48 12.99 -6.85
N ARG A 76 -1.99 13.44 -5.70
CA ARG A 76 -1.26 14.36 -4.80
C ARG A 76 -0.01 13.71 -4.21
N LEU A 77 -0.13 12.43 -3.81
CA LEU A 77 1.00 11.62 -3.35
C LEU A 77 2.09 11.53 -4.40
N ALA A 78 1.72 11.18 -5.64
CA ALA A 78 2.65 11.06 -6.75
C ALA A 78 3.42 12.38 -6.99
N SER A 79 2.72 13.52 -6.97
CA SER A 79 3.35 14.85 -7.10
C SER A 79 4.37 15.13 -5.98
N VAL A 80 4.02 14.87 -4.71
CA VAL A 80 4.93 15.10 -3.57
C VAL A 80 6.13 14.15 -3.58
N LEU A 81 5.93 12.92 -4.04
CA LEU A 81 6.96 11.90 -4.13
C LEU A 81 7.78 11.98 -5.43
N GLY A 82 7.47 12.91 -6.34
CA GLY A 82 8.11 12.97 -7.66
C GLY A 82 7.98 11.66 -8.43
N ALA A 83 6.81 11.03 -8.36
CA ALA A 83 6.47 9.77 -9.02
C ALA A 83 5.33 9.99 -10.04
N SER A 84 5.11 9.02 -10.93
CA SER A 84 3.97 8.97 -11.82
C SER A 84 2.96 7.91 -11.35
N LEU A 85 1.66 8.21 -11.50
CA LEU A 85 0.59 7.25 -11.28
C LEU A 85 0.22 6.62 -12.62
N SER A 86 0.27 5.30 -12.70
CA SER A 86 -0.19 4.52 -13.86
C SER A 86 -1.23 3.51 -13.40
N VAL A 87 -2.26 3.28 -14.23
CA VAL A 87 -3.30 2.27 -14.01
C VAL A 87 -3.36 1.40 -15.26
N GLU A 88 -3.27 0.09 -15.05
CA GLU A 88 -3.28 -0.92 -16.10
C GLU A 88 -4.31 -1.99 -15.72
N PHE A 89 -5.12 -2.41 -16.69
CA PHE A 89 -6.00 -3.57 -16.55
C PHE A 89 -5.23 -4.81 -17.01
N LYS A 90 -5.30 -5.89 -16.23
CA LYS A 90 -4.64 -7.16 -16.51
C LYS A 90 -5.65 -8.29 -16.61
#